data_AF-A0A1F9M0H7-F1
#
_entry.id   AF-A0A1F9M0H7-F1
#
_cell.length_a   1.000
_cell.length_b   1.000
_cell.length_c   1.000
_cell.angle_alpha   90.00
_cell.angle_beta   90.00
_cell.angle_gamma   90.00
#
_symmetry.space_group_name_H-M   'P 1'
#
loop_
_entity.id
_entity.type
_entity.pdbx_description
1 polymer ?
#
loop_
_entity_poly.entity_id
_entity_poly.type
_entity_poly.pdbx_seq_one_letter_code
_entity_poly.pdbx_strand_id
1 'polypeptide(L)'
;MSCCSRPSLAAALAVVCLLFTTASTQAMNVQAVYTASCQRQVGVLLEVGRHHLTMLTLSGRILSLPRHELIYMVEYPLDSVPFEGVRGGDPSRVVDIVTRQGTNLLPLVKGWPIDYSRDDISFLSLDGAEVVVHREHIFGLEFSAAPTELLFPATKRRILEFVHPYVFASCAQEPPPLGSSEVSSDPSQPEAATIVELERRKIFPQQFFPDPVAIKRELDRRLEGYERLRIYERSQKFYPVPQVYKNLTSLGLWLSAGSRYGASGSRSNNLNPMLVNEYSSGPFGYQHRLVSGNGPMPYSLHTEIQSQLYYRFKADYFHLSAMLDPNLFLVGDKYAWTKEDLDPIDERFNEMLLVESGLDFGPLSLEWYLIDPLNTAVRQEEDFLGLEMNLMRFGLVYHHYLVRVSLVAGRTFGFLNSPQHSYVESEGSSPAELVTTPSLDVVRLNVDLTGSDSYLLNLSTIVRRFGCRSDQITWTEEGSHLEEGLRYRSLAVEPALHGSWRFGTRYELGGFLSTELRRIEHGTGSLEDTRHRLVPKLGVLASLTF
;
A
#
# COMPACT_ATOMS: atom_id res chain seq x y z
N MET A 1 -42.48 52.86 9.73
CA MET A 1 -43.17 51.80 8.96
C MET A 1 -42.35 51.60 7.69
N SER A 2 -41.42 50.64 7.65
CA SER A 2 -41.65 49.21 7.40
C SER A 2 -42.12 48.91 5.97
N CYS A 3 -41.18 48.55 5.09
CA CYS A 3 -41.24 47.35 4.22
C CYS A 3 -40.00 47.25 3.32
N CYS A 4 -38.86 46.85 3.87
CA CYS A 4 -37.77 46.30 3.06
C CYS A 4 -38.10 44.83 2.72
N SER A 5 -38.63 44.58 1.53
CA SER A 5 -38.90 43.22 1.04
C SER A 5 -37.60 42.46 0.82
N ARG A 6 -37.34 41.42 1.64
CA ARG A 6 -36.17 40.52 1.52
C ARG A 6 -36.38 39.51 0.38
N PRO A 7 -35.57 39.50 -0.70
CA PRO A 7 -35.63 38.44 -1.71
C PRO A 7 -34.54 37.36 -1.52
N SER A 8 -33.47 37.66 -0.76
CA SER A 8 -32.25 36.84 -0.72
C SER A 8 -32.41 35.50 -0.01
N LEU A 9 -33.21 35.43 1.06
CA LEU A 9 -33.26 34.25 1.92
C LEU A 9 -34.09 33.11 1.29
N ALA A 10 -35.17 33.43 0.58
CA ALA A 10 -35.94 32.44 -0.19
C ALA A 10 -35.16 31.93 -1.42
N ALA A 11 -34.43 32.81 -2.12
CA ALA A 11 -33.56 32.41 -3.22
C ALA A 11 -32.41 31.50 -2.74
N ALA A 12 -31.76 31.84 -1.62
CA ALA A 12 -30.74 31.00 -1.01
C ALA A 12 -31.30 29.64 -0.56
N LEU A 13 -32.48 29.60 0.06
CA LEU A 13 -33.12 28.33 0.45
C LEU A 13 -33.48 27.48 -0.78
N ALA A 14 -33.98 28.09 -1.86
CA ALA A 14 -34.30 27.39 -3.10
C ALA A 14 -33.05 26.82 -3.79
N VAL A 15 -31.93 27.55 -3.82
CA VAL A 15 -30.64 27.05 -4.34
C VAL A 15 -30.12 25.91 -3.46
N VAL A 16 -30.20 26.02 -2.13
CA VAL A 16 -29.80 24.95 -1.21
C VAL A 16 -30.69 23.71 -1.38
N CYS A 17 -32.01 23.86 -1.52
CA CYS A 17 -32.90 22.74 -1.82
C CYS A 17 -32.61 22.12 -3.20
N LEU A 18 -32.32 22.91 -4.24
CA LEU A 18 -31.92 22.41 -5.56
C LEU A 18 -30.60 21.64 -5.53
N LEU A 19 -29.64 22.07 -4.69
CA LEU A 19 -28.39 21.35 -4.44
C LEU A 19 -28.60 20.04 -3.65
N PHE A 20 -29.68 19.92 -2.88
CA PHE A 20 -30.07 18.66 -2.22
C PHE A 20 -30.99 17.77 -3.08
N THR A 21 -31.52 18.26 -4.19
CA THR A 21 -32.27 17.45 -5.18
C THR A 21 -31.42 17.04 -6.38
N THR A 22 -30.14 16.74 -6.18
CA THR A 22 -29.33 16.03 -7.18
C THR A 22 -29.86 14.61 -7.34
N ALA A 23 -30.83 14.43 -8.24
CA ALA A 23 -31.18 13.11 -8.74
C ALA A 23 -29.92 12.46 -9.32
N SER A 24 -29.64 11.21 -8.97
CA SER A 24 -28.53 10.44 -9.51
C SER A 24 -28.71 10.26 -11.02
N THR A 25 -28.00 11.07 -11.81
CA THR A 25 -27.92 10.90 -13.27
C THR A 25 -27.14 9.64 -13.58
N GLN A 26 -27.85 8.54 -13.86
CA GLN A 26 -27.27 7.32 -14.42
C GLN A 26 -26.89 7.60 -15.89
N ALA A 27 -25.71 7.16 -16.33
CA ALA A 27 -25.11 7.59 -17.60
C ALA A 27 -24.59 6.42 -18.46
N MET A 28 -25.39 5.36 -18.56
CA MET A 28 -24.93 4.07 -19.08
C MET A 28 -24.74 4.07 -20.61
N ASN A 29 -23.58 3.60 -21.06
CA ASN A 29 -23.28 3.40 -22.49
C ASN A 29 -23.80 2.05 -22.99
N VAL A 30 -24.77 2.08 -23.91
CA VAL A 30 -25.24 0.91 -24.66
C VAL A 30 -24.48 0.79 -25.98
N GLN A 31 -23.98 -0.41 -26.29
CA GLN A 31 -23.32 -0.72 -27.54
C GLN A 31 -24.30 -1.33 -28.55
N ALA A 32 -24.13 -1.03 -29.83
CA ALA A 32 -24.63 -1.90 -30.90
C ALA A 32 -23.47 -2.46 -31.72
N VAL A 33 -23.51 -3.77 -31.97
CA VAL A 33 -22.54 -4.48 -32.80
C VAL A 33 -23.23 -5.00 -34.07
N TYR A 34 -22.50 -4.97 -35.18
CA TYR A 34 -22.98 -5.39 -36.49
C TYR A 34 -22.06 -6.46 -37.09
N THR A 35 -22.67 -7.47 -37.69
CA THR A 35 -21.96 -8.52 -38.45
C THR A 35 -22.09 -8.30 -39.96
N ALA A 36 -21.29 -9.04 -40.74
CA ALA A 36 -21.34 -9.01 -42.21
C ALA A 36 -22.70 -9.39 -42.82
N SER A 37 -23.59 -10.05 -42.06
CA SER A 37 -24.92 -10.47 -42.50
C SER A 37 -26.03 -9.43 -42.21
N CYS A 38 -25.69 -8.15 -42.02
CA CYS A 38 -26.60 -7.08 -41.57
C CYS A 38 -27.27 -7.35 -40.20
N GLN A 39 -26.85 -8.38 -39.45
CA GLN A 39 -27.41 -8.64 -38.12
C GLN A 39 -26.87 -7.62 -37.13
N ARG A 40 -27.79 -7.04 -36.36
CA ARG A 40 -27.52 -6.10 -35.27
C ARG A 40 -27.81 -6.80 -33.94
N GLN A 41 -26.98 -6.53 -32.93
CA GLN A 41 -27.32 -6.77 -31.52
C GLN A 41 -27.09 -5.48 -30.75
N VAL A 42 -28.05 -5.10 -29.91
CA VAL A 42 -28.00 -3.89 -29.07
C VAL A 42 -28.09 -4.30 -27.60
N GLY A 43 -27.16 -3.80 -26.80
CA GLY A 43 -27.01 -4.23 -25.41
C GLY A 43 -25.80 -3.63 -24.71
N VAL A 44 -25.49 -4.15 -23.52
CA VAL A 44 -24.32 -3.75 -22.72
C VAL A 44 -23.31 -4.88 -22.73
N LEU A 45 -22.04 -4.58 -23.02
CA LEU A 45 -20.95 -5.54 -22.92
C LEU A 45 -20.67 -5.88 -21.45
N LEU A 46 -20.80 -7.16 -21.07
CA LEU A 46 -20.55 -7.64 -19.70
C LEU A 46 -19.14 -8.24 -19.52
N GLU A 47 -18.63 -8.91 -20.55
CA GLU A 47 -17.31 -9.55 -20.54
C GLU A 47 -16.75 -9.54 -21.97
N VAL A 48 -15.45 -9.22 -22.11
CA VAL A 48 -14.77 -9.25 -23.42
C VAL A 48 -13.60 -10.22 -23.33
N GLY A 49 -13.75 -11.39 -23.93
CA GLY A 49 -12.72 -12.41 -23.99
C GLY A 49 -11.77 -12.27 -25.18
N ARG A 50 -10.91 -13.27 -25.38
CA ARG A 50 -9.98 -13.31 -26.54
C ARG A 50 -10.66 -13.67 -27.87
N HIS A 51 -11.74 -14.44 -27.83
CA HIS A 51 -12.41 -14.98 -29.03
C HIS A 51 -13.90 -14.63 -29.12
N HIS A 52 -14.57 -14.48 -27.98
CA HIS A 52 -15.96 -14.09 -27.85
C HIS A 52 -16.09 -12.84 -26.97
N LEU A 53 -17.22 -12.16 -27.07
CA LEU A 53 -17.70 -11.19 -26.08
C LEU A 53 -19.08 -11.63 -25.57
N THR A 54 -19.41 -11.22 -24.35
CA THR A 54 -20.68 -11.50 -23.69
C THR A 54 -21.46 -10.19 -23.59
N MET A 55 -22.68 -10.16 -24.13
CA MET A 55 -23.54 -8.98 -24.18
C MET A 55 -24.90 -9.25 -23.52
N LEU A 56 -25.34 -8.33 -22.66
CA LEU A 56 -26.71 -8.28 -22.15
C LEU A 56 -27.57 -7.46 -23.11
N THR A 57 -28.51 -8.10 -23.80
CA THR A 57 -29.40 -7.44 -24.76
C THR A 57 -30.43 -6.55 -24.08
N LEU A 58 -31.04 -5.62 -24.84
CA LEU A 58 -32.21 -4.85 -24.39
C LEU A 58 -33.42 -5.73 -23.96
N SER A 59 -33.48 -6.98 -24.42
CA SER A 59 -34.47 -7.98 -24.01
C SER A 59 -34.11 -8.75 -22.74
N GLY A 60 -33.00 -8.38 -22.07
CA GLY A 60 -32.52 -8.99 -20.83
C GLY A 60 -31.82 -10.34 -21.00
N ARG A 61 -31.52 -10.76 -22.25
CA ARG A 61 -30.84 -12.04 -22.52
C ARG A 61 -29.34 -11.85 -22.57
N ILE A 62 -28.59 -12.84 -22.08
CA ILE A 62 -27.13 -12.89 -22.25
C ILE A 62 -26.82 -13.64 -23.55
N LEU A 63 -26.08 -13.00 -24.45
CA LEU A 63 -25.58 -13.58 -25.70
C LEU A 63 -24.06 -13.63 -25.73
N SER A 64 -23.50 -14.69 -26.30
CA SER A 64 -22.07 -14.79 -26.63
C SER A 64 -21.88 -14.58 -28.13
N LEU A 65 -21.03 -13.63 -28.52
CA LEU A 65 -20.82 -13.21 -29.91
C LEU A 65 -19.33 -13.38 -30.31
N PRO A 66 -19.01 -13.95 -31.48
CA PRO A 66 -17.62 -14.12 -31.90
C PRO A 66 -16.98 -12.78 -32.28
N ARG A 67 -15.83 -12.44 -31.68
CA ARG A 67 -15.14 -11.15 -31.91
C ARG A 67 -14.73 -10.93 -33.37
N HIS A 68 -14.56 -12.00 -34.14
CA HIS A 68 -14.08 -11.96 -35.52
C HIS A 68 -15.19 -11.77 -36.56
N GLU A 69 -16.47 -11.91 -36.17
CA GLU A 69 -17.63 -11.67 -37.05
C GLU A 69 -18.09 -10.20 -37.03
N LEU A 70 -17.55 -9.40 -36.10
CA LEU A 70 -17.92 -8.01 -35.88
C LEU A 70 -17.23 -7.11 -36.90
N ILE A 71 -18.02 -6.41 -37.73
CA ILE A 71 -17.52 -5.50 -38.77
C ILE A 71 -17.75 -4.02 -38.46
N TYR A 72 -18.62 -3.71 -37.49
CA TYR A 72 -18.91 -2.35 -37.05
C TYR A 72 -19.42 -2.36 -35.61
N MET A 73 -19.08 -1.32 -34.84
CA MET A 73 -19.62 -1.12 -33.49
C MET A 73 -19.89 0.38 -33.25
N VAL A 74 -20.92 0.70 -32.47
CA VAL A 74 -21.24 2.07 -32.05
C VAL A 74 -21.74 2.12 -30.61
N GLU A 75 -21.69 3.31 -30.01
CA GLU A 75 -22.18 3.55 -28.64
C GLU A 75 -23.26 4.63 -28.59
N TYR A 76 -24.25 4.38 -27.73
CA TYR A 76 -25.38 5.25 -27.43
C TYR A 76 -25.38 5.52 -25.91
N PRO A 77 -25.05 6.74 -25.45
CA PRO A 77 -25.15 7.09 -24.04
C PRO A 77 -26.62 7.26 -23.64
N LEU A 78 -27.01 6.66 -22.52
CA LEU A 78 -28.38 6.72 -21.98
C LEU A 78 -28.44 7.38 -20.60
N ASP A 79 -29.55 8.05 -20.33
CA ASP A 79 -29.89 8.64 -19.03
C ASP A 79 -30.54 7.66 -18.03
N SER A 80 -30.66 6.37 -18.41
CA SER A 80 -31.29 5.31 -17.61
C SER A 80 -31.02 3.92 -18.18
N VAL A 81 -31.07 2.89 -17.34
CA VAL A 81 -31.00 1.48 -17.78
C VAL A 81 -32.25 1.07 -18.60
N PRO A 82 -32.11 0.52 -19.82
CA PRO A 82 -33.21 0.33 -20.77
C PRO A 82 -33.85 -1.08 -20.77
N PHE A 83 -33.43 -1.97 -19.88
CA PHE A 83 -33.89 -3.37 -19.81
C PHE A 83 -34.49 -3.71 -18.43
N GLU A 84 -35.42 -4.66 -18.39
CA GLU A 84 -36.17 -5.01 -17.17
C GLU A 84 -35.36 -5.79 -16.12
N GLY A 85 -34.24 -6.40 -16.53
CA GLY A 85 -33.60 -7.46 -15.76
C GLY A 85 -32.65 -8.29 -16.61
N VAL A 86 -32.10 -9.32 -15.98
CA VAL A 86 -31.31 -10.38 -16.61
C VAL A 86 -32.10 -11.67 -16.55
N ARG A 87 -32.23 -12.38 -17.67
CA ARG A 87 -33.02 -13.60 -17.82
C ARG A 87 -32.29 -14.63 -18.67
N GLY A 88 -31.73 -15.65 -18.02
CA GLY A 88 -31.22 -16.85 -18.67
C GLY A 88 -29.93 -16.66 -19.47
N GLY A 89 -28.92 -17.47 -19.16
CA GLY A 89 -27.65 -17.50 -19.86
C GLY A 89 -26.62 -18.33 -19.12
N ASP A 90 -25.50 -18.62 -19.77
CA ASP A 90 -24.32 -19.14 -19.08
C ASP A 90 -23.85 -18.15 -18.00
N PRO A 91 -23.24 -18.64 -16.90
CA PRO A 91 -22.88 -17.82 -15.75
C PRO A 91 -21.71 -16.89 -16.07
N SER A 92 -22.03 -15.72 -16.61
CA SER A 92 -21.20 -14.53 -16.43
C SER A 92 -20.89 -14.33 -14.94
N ARG A 93 -19.71 -13.83 -14.61
CA ARG A 93 -19.34 -13.57 -13.22
C ARG A 93 -19.69 -12.14 -12.85
N VAL A 94 -20.26 -11.96 -11.67
CA VAL A 94 -20.39 -10.64 -11.04
C VAL A 94 -19.25 -10.43 -10.06
N VAL A 95 -18.78 -9.20 -9.99
CA VAL A 95 -17.72 -8.76 -9.10
C VAL A 95 -18.37 -8.15 -7.88
N ASP A 96 -17.89 -8.55 -6.70
CA ASP A 96 -18.24 -7.96 -5.40
C ASP A 96 -17.03 -7.15 -4.93
N ILE A 97 -17.22 -5.84 -4.71
CA ILE A 97 -16.17 -4.93 -4.24
C ILE A 97 -16.54 -4.44 -2.85
N VAL A 98 -15.61 -4.61 -1.91
CA VAL A 98 -15.66 -3.99 -0.60
C VAL A 98 -14.75 -2.76 -0.54
N THR A 99 -15.17 -1.75 0.21
CA THR A 99 -14.39 -0.55 0.53
C THR A 99 -14.20 -0.42 2.04
N ARG A 100 -13.28 0.44 2.48
CA ARG A 100 -13.04 0.75 3.89
C ARG A 100 -13.56 2.15 4.22
N GLN A 101 -14.43 2.24 5.22
CA GLN A 101 -14.86 3.52 5.80
C GLN A 101 -14.49 3.53 7.29
N GLY A 102 -13.43 4.27 7.63
CA GLY A 102 -12.87 4.29 8.99
C GLY A 102 -12.37 2.90 9.41
N THR A 103 -13.00 2.31 10.42
CA THR A 103 -12.68 0.97 10.94
C THR A 103 -13.49 -0.15 10.30
N ASN A 104 -14.47 0.16 9.44
CA ASN A 104 -15.43 -0.82 8.93
C ASN A 104 -15.16 -1.10 7.45
N LEU A 105 -15.32 -2.37 7.05
CA LEU A 105 -15.42 -2.76 5.64
C LEU A 105 -16.89 -2.80 5.25
N LEU A 106 -17.23 -2.16 4.13
CA LEU A 106 -18.59 -2.04 3.62
C LEU A 106 -18.64 -2.50 2.15
N PRO A 107 -19.73 -3.14 1.69
CA PRO A 107 -19.93 -3.39 0.27
C PRO A 107 -20.06 -2.06 -0.47
N LEU A 108 -19.31 -1.89 -1.55
CA LEU A 108 -19.33 -0.70 -2.40
C LEU A 108 -20.18 -0.92 -3.65
N VAL A 109 -19.99 -2.05 -4.32
CA VAL A 109 -20.82 -2.47 -5.46
C VAL A 109 -20.77 -3.98 -5.64
N LYS A 110 -21.90 -4.56 -6.04
CA LYS A 110 -21.97 -5.91 -6.61
C LYS A 110 -22.62 -5.84 -7.98
N GLY A 111 -21.95 -6.35 -9.01
CA GLY A 111 -22.44 -6.20 -10.39
C GLY A 111 -21.46 -6.66 -11.47
N TRP A 112 -21.83 -6.43 -12.72
CA TRP A 112 -20.96 -6.70 -13.88
C TRP A 112 -20.10 -5.48 -14.21
N PRO A 113 -18.78 -5.61 -14.41
CA PRO A 113 -17.95 -4.50 -14.88
C PRO A 113 -18.19 -4.25 -16.38
N ILE A 114 -18.73 -3.08 -16.72
CA ILE A 114 -19.20 -2.75 -18.09
C ILE A 114 -18.24 -1.83 -18.86
N ASP A 115 -17.43 -1.03 -18.15
CA ASP A 115 -16.36 -0.22 -18.74
C ASP A 115 -15.23 0.06 -17.73
N TYR A 116 -14.06 0.48 -18.24
CA TYR A 116 -12.81 0.60 -17.52
C TYR A 116 -12.03 1.86 -17.95
N SER A 117 -11.72 2.75 -17.02
CA SER A 117 -10.81 3.88 -17.24
C SER A 117 -9.40 3.53 -16.74
N ARG A 118 -8.49 4.51 -16.70
CA ARG A 118 -7.21 4.33 -15.99
C ARG A 118 -7.43 4.20 -14.49
N ASP A 119 -8.36 4.99 -13.95
CA ASP A 119 -8.51 5.27 -12.53
C ASP A 119 -9.87 4.81 -11.98
N ASP A 120 -10.85 4.56 -12.85
CA ASP A 120 -12.22 4.16 -12.53
C ASP A 120 -12.65 2.86 -13.23
N ILE A 121 -13.70 2.24 -12.70
CA ILE A 121 -14.38 1.08 -13.29
C ILE A 121 -15.89 1.28 -13.16
N SER A 122 -16.62 1.23 -14.28
CA SER A 122 -18.09 1.29 -14.29
C SER A 122 -18.69 -0.10 -14.10
N PHE A 123 -19.67 -0.22 -13.21
CA PHE A 123 -20.40 -1.45 -12.93
C PHE A 123 -21.89 -1.28 -13.21
N LEU A 124 -22.50 -2.24 -13.89
CA LEU A 124 -23.94 -2.47 -13.84
C LEU A 124 -24.25 -3.23 -12.54
N SER A 125 -24.75 -2.52 -11.54
CA SER A 125 -25.14 -3.09 -10.25
C SER A 125 -26.33 -4.04 -10.36
N LEU A 126 -26.48 -4.93 -9.38
CA LEU A 126 -27.66 -5.82 -9.31
C LEU A 126 -29.00 -5.06 -9.11
N ASP A 127 -28.95 -3.80 -8.71
CA ASP A 127 -30.12 -2.91 -8.58
C ASP A 127 -30.46 -2.16 -9.88
N GLY A 128 -29.77 -2.44 -10.99
CA GLY A 128 -30.07 -1.82 -12.29
C GLY A 128 -29.65 -0.35 -12.36
N ALA A 129 -28.60 0.02 -11.62
CA ALA A 129 -27.94 1.31 -11.71
C ALA A 129 -26.49 1.14 -12.18
N GLU A 130 -25.98 2.12 -12.93
CA GLU A 130 -24.53 2.24 -13.11
C GLU A 130 -23.89 2.82 -11.85
N VAL A 131 -22.80 2.21 -11.40
CA VAL A 131 -21.97 2.66 -10.28
C VAL A 131 -20.53 2.75 -10.75
N VAL A 132 -19.94 3.94 -10.66
CA VAL A 132 -18.52 4.18 -11.00
C VAL A 132 -17.68 4.05 -9.73
N VAL A 133 -16.67 3.19 -9.76
CA VAL A 133 -15.76 2.92 -8.64
C VAL A 133 -14.35 3.36 -8.99
N HIS A 134 -13.85 4.36 -8.26
CA HIS A 134 -12.45 4.75 -8.31
C HIS A 134 -11.57 3.65 -7.69
N ARG A 135 -10.46 3.30 -8.37
CA ARG A 135 -9.58 2.18 -8.01
C ARG A 135 -8.99 2.29 -6.60
N GLU A 136 -8.77 3.50 -6.09
CA GLU A 136 -8.26 3.71 -4.73
C GLU A 136 -9.28 3.36 -3.62
N HIS A 137 -10.57 3.28 -3.95
CA HIS A 137 -11.61 2.86 -3.00
C HIS A 137 -11.78 1.33 -2.91
N ILE A 138 -11.11 0.55 -3.77
CA ILE A 138 -11.17 -0.91 -3.76
C ILE A 138 -10.34 -1.42 -2.58
N PHE A 139 -11.01 -1.93 -1.54
CA PHE A 139 -10.35 -2.56 -0.40
C PHE A 139 -10.13 -4.07 -0.61
N GLY A 140 -11.07 -4.74 -1.27
CA GLY A 140 -11.03 -6.16 -1.60
C GLY A 140 -12.02 -6.49 -2.70
N LEU A 141 -11.83 -7.63 -3.37
CA LEU A 141 -12.61 -8.01 -4.55
C LEU A 141 -12.80 -9.52 -4.65
N GLU A 142 -14.02 -9.97 -4.92
CA GLU A 142 -14.32 -11.39 -5.19
C GLU A 142 -15.17 -11.56 -6.45
N PHE A 143 -14.86 -12.58 -7.26
CA PHE A 143 -15.75 -12.99 -8.35
C PHE A 143 -16.76 -14.03 -7.85
N SER A 144 -18.04 -13.76 -8.06
CA SER A 144 -19.15 -14.66 -7.71
C SER A 144 -20.02 -14.97 -8.93
N ALA A 145 -20.83 -16.02 -8.85
CA ALA A 145 -21.75 -16.38 -9.93
C ALA A 145 -22.85 -15.32 -10.08
N ALA A 146 -23.16 -14.92 -11.32
CA ALA A 146 -24.33 -14.08 -11.59
C ALA A 146 -25.64 -14.78 -11.15
N PRO A 147 -26.66 -14.01 -10.73
CA PRO A 147 -28.03 -14.54 -10.61
C PRO A 147 -28.52 -15.04 -11.98
N THR A 148 -29.13 -16.23 -12.01
CA THR A 148 -29.73 -16.81 -13.23
C THR A 148 -30.89 -15.97 -13.77
N GLU A 149 -31.65 -15.37 -12.87
CA GLU A 149 -32.70 -14.41 -13.15
C GLU A 149 -32.62 -13.25 -12.14
N LEU A 150 -32.81 -12.04 -12.64
CA LEU A 150 -32.76 -10.80 -11.86
C LEU A 150 -33.76 -9.82 -12.49
N LEU A 151 -34.57 -9.15 -11.68
CA LEU A 151 -35.45 -8.08 -12.13
C LEU A 151 -35.01 -6.78 -11.47
N PHE A 152 -34.81 -5.74 -12.27
CA PHE A 152 -34.42 -4.43 -11.77
C PHE A 152 -35.65 -3.67 -11.23
N PRO A 153 -35.49 -2.81 -10.20
CA PRO A 153 -36.56 -1.95 -9.70
C PRO A 153 -37.15 -1.12 -10.83
N ALA A 154 -38.48 -1.03 -10.90
CA ALA A 154 -39.17 -0.54 -12.09
C ALA A 154 -38.97 0.96 -12.36
N THR A 155 -37.94 1.31 -13.14
CA THR A 155 -37.78 2.63 -13.76
C THR A 155 -38.88 2.85 -14.80
N LYS A 156 -39.43 4.07 -14.87
CA LYS A 156 -40.45 4.43 -15.87
C LYS A 156 -39.87 4.25 -17.27
N ARG A 157 -40.39 3.27 -18.00
CA ARG A 157 -39.92 2.92 -19.35
C ARG A 157 -40.19 4.06 -20.32
N ARG A 158 -39.18 4.39 -21.12
CA ARG A 158 -39.34 5.13 -22.38
C ARG A 158 -39.15 4.13 -23.51
N ILE A 159 -39.96 4.20 -24.55
CA ILE A 159 -39.73 3.40 -25.76
C ILE A 159 -38.58 4.07 -26.51
N LEU A 160 -37.43 3.41 -26.56
CA LEU A 160 -36.21 3.93 -27.18
C LEU A 160 -36.01 3.33 -28.58
N GLU A 161 -35.73 4.17 -29.56
CA GLU A 161 -35.43 3.76 -30.93
C GLU A 161 -33.95 4.05 -31.24
N PHE A 162 -33.13 3.01 -31.32
CA PHE A 162 -31.69 3.13 -31.60
C PHE A 162 -31.45 3.26 -33.11
N VAL A 163 -31.04 4.47 -33.54
CA VAL A 163 -30.92 4.83 -34.95
C VAL A 163 -29.65 4.24 -35.57
N HIS A 164 -29.79 3.57 -36.71
CA HIS A 164 -28.65 2.96 -37.41
C HIS A 164 -27.61 4.01 -37.86
N PRO A 165 -26.31 3.69 -37.79
CA PRO A 165 -25.26 4.44 -38.49
C PRO A 165 -25.55 4.47 -39.99
N TYR A 166 -25.15 5.55 -40.68
CA TYR A 166 -25.44 5.76 -42.10
C TYR A 166 -25.08 4.57 -43.00
N VAL A 167 -23.96 3.89 -42.72
CA VAL A 167 -23.48 2.70 -43.46
C VAL A 167 -24.44 1.50 -43.37
N PHE A 168 -25.24 1.42 -42.30
CA PHE A 168 -26.19 0.32 -42.03
C PHE A 168 -27.66 0.78 -42.07
N ALA A 169 -27.94 1.97 -42.62
CA ALA A 169 -29.29 2.52 -42.72
C ALA A 169 -30.23 1.71 -43.64
N SER A 170 -29.67 0.85 -44.50
CA SER A 170 -30.38 -0.07 -45.40
C SER A 170 -30.60 -1.47 -44.84
N CYS A 171 -30.00 -1.83 -43.70
CA CYS A 171 -30.33 -3.09 -43.02
C CYS A 171 -31.74 -3.01 -42.41
N ALA A 172 -32.43 -4.14 -42.31
CA ALA A 172 -33.75 -4.20 -41.69
C ALA A 172 -33.70 -3.72 -40.23
N GLN A 173 -34.64 -2.85 -39.85
CA GLN A 173 -34.81 -2.41 -38.47
C GLN A 173 -35.37 -3.57 -37.63
N GLU A 174 -34.98 -3.64 -36.35
CA GLU A 174 -35.52 -4.63 -35.40
C GLU A 174 -37.05 -4.49 -35.26
N PRO A 175 -37.79 -5.61 -35.17
CA PRO A 175 -39.21 -5.55 -34.86
C PRO A 175 -39.43 -4.94 -33.46
N PRO A 176 -40.55 -4.24 -33.23
CA PRO A 176 -40.82 -3.61 -31.94
C PRO A 176 -40.86 -4.63 -30.79
N PRO A 177 -40.51 -4.23 -29.56
CA PRO A 177 -40.47 -5.14 -28.42
C PRO A 177 -41.86 -5.73 -28.12
N LEU A 178 -41.89 -7.00 -27.67
CA LEU A 178 -43.13 -7.68 -27.28
C LEU A 178 -43.88 -6.84 -26.23
N GLY A 179 -45.08 -6.37 -26.59
CA GLY A 179 -45.88 -5.44 -25.79
C GLY A 179 -46.62 -4.41 -26.63
N SER A 180 -46.18 -4.12 -27.86
CA SER A 180 -47.02 -3.42 -28.84
C SER A 180 -48.09 -4.37 -29.36
N SER A 181 -49.29 -4.31 -28.77
CA SER A 181 -50.48 -4.99 -29.30
C SER A 181 -50.66 -4.67 -30.78
N GLU A 182 -51.06 -5.67 -31.56
CA GLU A 182 -51.37 -5.51 -32.98
C GLU A 182 -52.50 -4.49 -33.15
N VAL A 183 -52.16 -3.26 -33.54
CA VAL A 183 -53.14 -2.29 -34.00
C VAL A 183 -53.62 -2.77 -35.36
N SER A 184 -54.85 -3.28 -35.40
CA SER A 184 -55.52 -3.73 -36.60
C SER A 184 -55.47 -2.64 -37.68
N SER A 185 -54.94 -2.99 -38.86
CA SER A 185 -54.84 -2.09 -40.00
C SER A 185 -56.19 -1.88 -40.69
N ASP A 186 -57.05 -1.09 -40.05
CA ASP A 186 -58.25 -0.51 -40.68
C ASP A 186 -57.87 0.85 -41.28
N PRO A 187 -57.92 1.04 -42.62
CA PRO A 187 -57.39 2.22 -43.30
C PRO A 187 -58.28 3.49 -43.16
N SER A 188 -59.07 3.59 -42.09
CA SER A 188 -60.14 4.60 -41.92
C SER A 188 -59.90 5.65 -40.81
N GLN A 189 -58.77 5.62 -40.10
CA GLN A 189 -58.44 6.60 -39.05
C GLN A 189 -57.01 7.18 -39.17
N PRO A 190 -56.84 8.44 -39.65
CA PRO A 190 -55.52 9.05 -39.82
C PRO A 190 -54.83 9.46 -38.52
N GLU A 191 -55.57 9.64 -37.43
CA GLU A 191 -55.09 10.34 -36.22
C GLU A 191 -54.42 9.42 -35.18
N ALA A 192 -54.71 8.11 -35.21
CA ALA A 192 -54.15 7.15 -34.25
C ALA A 192 -52.65 6.85 -34.50
N ALA A 193 -52.20 6.92 -35.75
CA ALA A 193 -50.80 6.65 -36.12
C ALA A 193 -49.85 7.73 -35.56
N THR A 194 -50.26 9.00 -35.57
CA THR A 194 -49.42 10.14 -35.18
C THR A 194 -49.13 10.18 -33.68
N ILE A 195 -50.03 9.65 -32.84
CA ILE A 195 -49.87 9.64 -31.38
C ILE A 195 -48.83 8.59 -30.94
N VAL A 196 -48.74 7.45 -31.64
CA VAL A 196 -47.79 6.37 -31.31
C VAL A 196 -46.34 6.71 -31.73
N GLU A 197 -46.15 7.54 -32.76
CA GLU A 197 -44.82 8.05 -33.12
C GLU A 197 -44.25 9.04 -32.10
N LEU A 198 -45.11 9.79 -31.39
CA LEU A 198 -44.69 10.85 -30.45
C LEU A 198 -44.04 10.34 -29.15
N GLU A 199 -44.21 9.06 -28.79
CA GLU A 199 -43.60 8.48 -27.57
C GLU A 199 -42.25 7.76 -27.81
N ARG A 200 -41.80 7.61 -29.06
CA ARG A 200 -40.53 6.94 -29.40
C ARG A 200 -39.37 7.93 -29.38
N ARG A 201 -38.58 7.92 -28.30
CA ARG A 201 -37.36 8.72 -28.22
C ARG A 201 -36.28 8.09 -29.09
N LYS A 202 -35.98 8.72 -30.24
CA LYS A 202 -34.87 8.33 -31.10
C LYS A 202 -33.54 8.67 -30.44
N ILE A 203 -32.61 7.72 -30.42
CA ILE A 203 -31.28 7.86 -29.85
C ILE A 203 -30.25 7.61 -30.95
N PHE A 204 -29.41 8.62 -31.18
CA PHE A 204 -28.38 8.59 -32.20
C PHE A 204 -27.04 8.12 -31.59
N PRO A 205 -26.23 7.38 -32.35
CA PRO A 205 -24.92 6.95 -31.89
C PRO A 205 -23.99 8.16 -31.77
N GLN A 206 -23.20 8.23 -30.70
CA GLN A 206 -22.23 9.31 -30.47
C GLN A 206 -20.79 8.89 -30.79
N GLN A 207 -20.48 7.60 -30.67
CA GLN A 207 -19.16 7.05 -30.95
C GLN A 207 -19.26 5.90 -31.96
N PHE A 208 -18.28 5.84 -32.87
CA PHE A 208 -18.25 4.91 -34.00
C PHE A 208 -16.91 4.19 -34.08
N PHE A 209 -16.94 2.88 -34.30
CA PHE A 209 -15.78 2.04 -34.56
C PHE A 209 -15.96 1.40 -35.95
N PRO A 210 -15.53 2.09 -37.02
CA PRO A 210 -15.93 1.76 -38.38
C PRO A 210 -15.08 0.69 -39.07
N ASP A 211 -13.96 0.30 -38.47
CA ASP A 211 -13.01 -0.64 -39.05
C ASP A 211 -12.56 -1.70 -38.02
N PRO A 212 -12.05 -2.87 -38.48
CA PRO A 212 -11.63 -3.95 -37.58
C PRO A 212 -10.49 -3.60 -36.61
N VAL A 213 -9.65 -2.61 -36.92
CA VAL A 213 -8.55 -2.18 -36.04
C VAL A 213 -9.09 -1.32 -34.89
N ALA A 214 -10.04 -0.41 -35.18
CA ALA A 214 -10.74 0.37 -34.18
C ALA A 214 -11.54 -0.53 -33.22
N ILE A 215 -12.33 -1.47 -33.77
CA ILE A 215 -13.09 -2.47 -32.99
C ILE A 215 -12.13 -3.31 -32.14
N LYS A 216 -11.03 -3.81 -32.73
CA LYS A 216 -10.05 -4.61 -31.98
C LYS A 216 -9.45 -3.83 -30.82
N ARG A 217 -9.00 -2.57 -31.04
CA ARG A 217 -8.39 -1.73 -29.99
C ARG A 217 -9.34 -1.52 -28.81
N GLU A 218 -10.61 -1.24 -29.08
CA GLU A 218 -11.62 -1.03 -28.05
C GLU A 218 -11.92 -2.31 -27.25
N LEU A 219 -12.06 -3.45 -27.95
CA LEU A 219 -12.27 -4.73 -27.28
C LEU A 219 -11.03 -5.20 -26.50
N ASP A 220 -9.81 -4.93 -27.00
CA ASP A 220 -8.57 -5.23 -26.29
C ASP A 220 -8.39 -4.33 -25.05
N ARG A 221 -8.82 -3.05 -25.10
CA ARG A 221 -8.89 -2.14 -23.94
C ARG A 221 -9.78 -2.69 -22.83
N ARG A 222 -11.00 -3.16 -23.17
CA ARG A 222 -11.93 -3.75 -22.19
C ARG A 222 -11.42 -5.09 -21.64
N LEU A 223 -10.80 -5.92 -22.48
CA LEU A 223 -10.14 -7.16 -22.05
C LEU A 223 -9.00 -6.88 -21.04
N GLU A 224 -8.17 -5.84 -21.28
CA GLU A 224 -7.12 -5.45 -20.33
C GLU A 224 -7.71 -5.04 -18.97
N GLY A 225 -8.80 -4.26 -18.97
CA GLY A 225 -9.51 -3.87 -17.76
C GLY A 225 -10.04 -5.06 -16.96
N TYR A 226 -10.64 -6.05 -17.64
CA TYR A 226 -11.14 -7.27 -17.00
C TYR A 226 -10.02 -8.17 -16.45
N GLU A 227 -8.93 -8.39 -17.21
CA GLU A 227 -7.78 -9.14 -16.71
C GLU A 227 -7.10 -8.42 -15.53
N ARG A 228 -7.15 -7.09 -15.47
CA ARG A 228 -6.67 -6.30 -14.32
C ARG A 228 -7.48 -6.61 -13.04
N LEU A 229 -8.80 -6.78 -13.12
CA LEU A 229 -9.61 -7.22 -11.98
C LEU A 229 -9.23 -8.63 -11.52
N ARG A 230 -8.90 -9.54 -12.45
CA ARG A 230 -8.43 -10.89 -12.12
C ARG A 230 -7.04 -10.89 -11.48
N ILE A 231 -6.17 -9.94 -11.87
CA ILE A 231 -4.91 -9.68 -11.17
C ILE A 231 -5.19 -9.21 -9.73
N TYR A 232 -6.18 -8.34 -9.50
CA TYR A 232 -6.54 -7.89 -8.14
C TYR A 232 -7.03 -9.06 -7.25
N GLU A 233 -7.94 -9.90 -7.76
CA GLU A 233 -8.42 -11.11 -7.04
C GLU A 233 -7.27 -12.08 -6.70
N ARG A 234 -6.26 -12.17 -7.57
CA ARG A 234 -5.06 -12.99 -7.32
C ARG A 234 -4.13 -12.33 -6.31
N SER A 235 -3.79 -11.07 -6.51
CA SER A 235 -2.76 -10.37 -5.74
C SER A 235 -3.20 -10.15 -4.30
N GLN A 236 -4.49 -9.88 -3.99
CA GLN A 236 -4.97 -9.75 -2.61
C GLN A 236 -4.59 -10.91 -1.67
N LYS A 237 -4.32 -12.11 -2.22
CA LYS A 237 -3.82 -13.27 -1.45
C LYS A 237 -2.42 -13.07 -0.85
N PHE A 238 -1.70 -12.03 -1.28
CA PHE A 238 -0.35 -11.68 -0.83
C PHE A 238 -0.27 -10.29 -0.20
N TYR A 239 -1.35 -9.50 -0.20
CA TYR A 239 -1.40 -8.19 0.46
C TYR A 239 -2.41 -8.24 1.60
N PRO A 240 -2.01 -7.90 2.84
CA PRO A 240 -2.93 -7.80 3.98
C PRO A 240 -3.92 -6.62 3.84
N VAL A 241 -3.57 -5.67 2.96
CA VAL A 241 -4.15 -4.32 2.84
C VAL A 241 -3.79 -3.77 1.44
N PRO A 242 -4.71 -3.03 0.77
CA PRO A 242 -4.49 -1.61 0.45
C PRO A 242 -3.25 -1.14 -0.32
N GLN A 243 -3.10 0.17 -0.22
CA GLN A 243 -1.85 0.89 -0.35
C GLN A 243 -1.05 0.64 0.97
N VAL A 244 -0.10 -0.32 0.99
CA VAL A 244 0.83 -0.51 2.13
C VAL A 244 1.71 0.73 2.29
N TYR A 245 2.04 1.37 1.17
CA TYR A 245 2.60 2.71 1.08
C TYR A 245 1.61 3.60 0.33
N LYS A 246 1.47 4.85 0.73
CA LYS A 246 0.54 5.80 0.09
C LYS A 246 1.15 6.38 -1.20
N ASN A 247 0.44 7.26 -1.90
CA ASN A 247 0.98 8.02 -3.04
C ASN A 247 1.32 9.45 -2.60
N LEU A 248 2.32 9.60 -1.72
CA LEU A 248 2.58 10.85 -1.00
C LEU A 248 4.09 11.10 -0.87
N THR A 249 4.50 12.37 -0.95
CA THR A 249 5.85 12.79 -0.59
C THR A 249 5.81 13.67 0.64
N SER A 250 6.60 13.35 1.67
CA SER A 250 6.70 14.12 2.90
C SER A 250 8.13 14.62 3.14
N LEU A 251 8.26 15.90 3.48
CA LEU A 251 9.50 16.54 3.93
C LEU A 251 9.34 16.94 5.40
N GLY A 252 10.21 16.42 6.27
CA GLY A 252 10.16 16.64 7.71
C GLY A 252 11.48 17.07 8.32
N LEU A 253 11.39 17.53 9.58
CA LEU A 253 12.54 17.80 10.45
C LEU A 253 12.31 17.13 11.80
N TRP A 254 13.33 16.45 12.30
CA TRP A 254 13.34 15.87 13.64
C TRP A 254 14.16 16.71 14.61
N LEU A 255 13.63 16.82 15.83
CA LEU A 255 14.28 17.36 17.01
C LEU A 255 14.29 16.29 18.10
N SER A 256 15.47 15.82 18.49
CA SER A 256 15.64 14.73 19.46
C SER A 256 16.51 15.15 20.65
N ALA A 257 16.19 14.61 21.83
CA ALA A 257 16.92 14.78 23.08
C ALA A 257 17.22 13.41 23.70
N GLY A 258 18.42 13.24 24.25
CA GLY A 258 18.86 11.96 24.84
C GLY A 258 19.24 10.87 23.83
N SER A 259 19.53 11.23 22.57
CA SER A 259 20.00 10.26 21.56
C SER A 259 21.40 9.73 21.93
N ARG A 260 21.54 8.41 22.14
CA ARG A 260 22.83 7.72 22.33
C ARG A 260 23.47 7.28 21.02
N TYR A 261 22.67 6.87 20.04
CA TYR A 261 23.12 6.04 18.93
C TYR A 261 23.18 6.81 17.61
N GLY A 262 22.23 7.71 17.37
CA GLY A 262 22.27 8.58 16.20
C GLY A 262 23.13 9.84 16.36
N ALA A 263 23.60 10.15 17.57
CA ALA A 263 24.39 11.36 17.88
C ALA A 263 25.71 11.04 18.61
N SER A 264 26.76 11.79 18.28
CA SER A 264 28.11 11.69 18.86
C SER A 264 28.78 13.09 18.88
N GLY A 265 30.00 13.21 19.41
CA GLY A 265 30.80 14.43 19.34
C GLY A 265 31.12 14.88 17.91
N SER A 266 31.17 13.95 16.95
CA SER A 266 31.36 14.23 15.52
C SER A 266 30.04 14.27 14.71
N ARG A 267 28.93 13.76 15.25
CA ARG A 267 27.67 13.52 14.54
C ARG A 267 26.46 14.20 15.20
N SER A 268 25.86 15.19 14.52
CA SER A 268 24.54 15.72 14.89
C SER A 268 23.40 14.90 14.30
N ASN A 269 22.40 14.58 15.12
CA ASN A 269 21.18 13.89 14.72
C ASN A 269 19.94 14.80 14.67
N ASN A 270 20.11 16.10 14.88
CA ASN A 270 19.04 17.08 15.04
C ASN A 270 18.99 18.07 13.89
N LEU A 271 17.78 18.51 13.53
CA LEU A 271 17.52 19.50 12.46
C LEU A 271 17.98 19.06 11.04
N ASN A 272 18.34 17.79 10.86
CA ASN A 272 18.55 17.21 9.54
C ASN A 272 17.19 16.94 8.87
N PRO A 273 17.03 17.24 7.56
CA PRO A 273 15.81 16.93 6.84
C PRO A 273 15.57 15.42 6.76
N MET A 274 14.29 15.05 6.71
CA MET A 274 13.79 13.72 6.40
C MET A 274 12.94 13.82 5.13
N LEU A 275 13.34 13.16 4.05
CA LEU A 275 12.50 12.98 2.87
C LEU A 275 11.92 11.57 2.92
N VAL A 276 10.59 11.46 2.85
CA VAL A 276 9.87 10.20 2.66
C VAL A 276 9.11 10.30 1.35
N ASN A 277 9.34 9.37 0.43
CA ASN A 277 8.55 9.23 -0.79
C ASN A 277 7.90 7.84 -0.79
N GLU A 278 6.58 7.81 -0.93
CA GLU A 278 5.78 6.59 -0.99
C GLU A 278 5.08 6.52 -2.35
N TYR A 279 5.03 5.31 -2.91
CA TYR A 279 4.36 5.03 -4.18
C TYR A 279 3.64 3.68 -4.15
N SER A 280 2.44 3.65 -4.70
CA SER A 280 1.62 2.46 -4.89
C SER A 280 0.86 2.51 -6.20
N SER A 281 0.94 1.43 -6.99
CA SER A 281 0.23 1.31 -8.27
C SER A 281 -1.31 1.21 -8.18
N GLY A 282 -1.86 1.15 -6.97
CA GLY A 282 -3.23 0.67 -6.75
C GLY A 282 -3.36 -0.85 -6.91
N PRO A 283 -4.59 -1.40 -6.88
CA PRO A 283 -4.97 -2.33 -5.81
C PRO A 283 -4.94 -3.84 -6.15
N PHE A 284 -3.85 -4.60 -6.07
CA PHE A 284 -2.51 -4.32 -5.53
C PHE A 284 -1.48 -4.86 -6.51
N GLY A 285 -0.48 -4.04 -6.81
CA GLY A 285 0.73 -4.44 -7.51
C GLY A 285 1.94 -3.89 -6.79
N TYR A 286 3.04 -3.72 -7.51
CA TYR A 286 4.28 -3.17 -6.98
C TYR A 286 4.08 -1.84 -6.22
N GLN A 287 4.61 -1.77 -5.00
CA GLN A 287 4.61 -0.59 -4.13
C GLN A 287 6.01 -0.40 -3.53
N HIS A 288 6.43 0.84 -3.30
CA HIS A 288 7.69 1.12 -2.62
C HIS A 288 7.65 2.36 -1.72
N ARG A 289 8.64 2.42 -0.83
CA ARG A 289 8.92 3.55 0.06
C ARG A 289 10.42 3.82 0.06
N LEU A 290 10.77 5.08 -0.16
CA LEU A 290 12.11 5.62 0.01
C LEU A 290 12.11 6.57 1.21
N VAL A 291 13.12 6.46 2.06
CA VAL A 291 13.41 7.39 3.15
C VAL A 291 14.86 7.84 3.01
N SER A 292 15.11 9.15 3.13
CA SER A 292 16.45 9.73 3.11
C SER A 292 16.59 10.79 4.20
N GLY A 293 17.73 10.80 4.88
CA GLY A 293 18.01 11.69 6.01
C GLY A 293 17.61 11.07 7.34
N ASN A 294 17.20 11.89 8.31
CA ASN A 294 16.99 11.43 9.69
C ASN A 294 15.58 10.91 9.94
N GLY A 295 15.42 9.66 10.34
CA GLY A 295 14.11 9.09 10.66
C GLY A 295 14.17 7.84 11.53
N PRO A 296 13.03 7.40 12.09
CA PRO A 296 12.95 6.18 12.88
C PRO A 296 13.09 4.94 11.98
N MET A 297 13.74 3.89 12.49
CA MET A 297 13.89 2.61 11.81
C MET A 297 13.03 1.53 12.50
N PRO A 298 12.01 0.95 11.82
CA PRO A 298 11.15 -0.10 12.40
C PRO A 298 11.89 -1.36 12.82
N TYR A 299 13.09 -1.56 12.26
CA TYR A 299 13.91 -2.75 12.41
C TYR A 299 15.25 -2.47 13.09
N SER A 300 15.48 -1.24 13.58
CA SER A 300 16.74 -0.94 14.27
C SER A 300 16.84 -1.59 15.66
N LEU A 301 18.07 -1.73 16.15
CA LEU A 301 18.49 -2.08 17.50
C LEU A 301 18.14 -1.00 18.54
N HIS A 302 17.80 0.20 18.11
CA HIS A 302 17.33 1.27 18.98
C HIS A 302 16.05 1.93 18.45
N THR A 303 15.38 2.67 19.32
CA THR A 303 14.13 3.39 19.02
C THR A 303 14.38 4.81 18.52
N GLU A 304 15.61 5.29 18.67
CA GLU A 304 16.05 6.61 18.21
C GLU A 304 15.98 6.73 16.68
N ILE A 305 15.80 7.97 16.20
CA ILE A 305 16.05 8.30 14.80
C ILE A 305 17.53 8.11 14.44
N GLN A 306 17.80 7.76 13.18
CA GLN A 306 19.14 7.65 12.62
C GLN A 306 19.16 8.26 11.22
N SER A 307 20.34 8.71 10.78
CA SER A 307 20.57 9.07 9.38
C SER A 307 20.57 7.81 8.52
N GLN A 308 19.67 7.76 7.55
CA GLN A 308 19.44 6.59 6.72
C GLN A 308 19.22 6.99 5.26
N LEU A 309 19.70 6.15 4.35
CA LEU A 309 19.11 5.96 3.03
C LEU A 309 18.44 4.59 3.08
N TYR A 310 17.12 4.56 3.16
CA TYR A 310 16.32 3.35 3.27
C TYR A 310 15.35 3.22 2.11
N TYR A 311 15.30 2.03 1.54
CA TYR A 311 14.40 1.68 0.45
C TYR A 311 13.74 0.34 0.74
N ARG A 312 12.41 0.28 0.70
CA ARG A 312 11.64 -0.96 0.78
C ARG A 312 10.66 -1.04 -0.36
N PHE A 313 10.53 -2.19 -0.99
CA PHE A 313 9.45 -2.48 -1.93
C PHE A 313 8.70 -3.76 -1.56
N LYS A 314 7.47 -3.86 -2.04
CA LYS A 314 6.64 -5.07 -1.98
C LYS A 314 6.10 -5.38 -3.38
N ALA A 315 6.20 -6.65 -3.78
CA ALA A 315 5.75 -7.16 -5.06
C ALA A 315 5.13 -8.55 -4.88
N ASP A 316 3.80 -8.59 -4.83
CA ASP A 316 3.00 -9.79 -4.57
C ASP A 316 3.49 -10.55 -3.33
N TYR A 317 3.98 -11.76 -3.53
CA TYR A 317 4.37 -12.72 -2.50
C TYR A 317 5.73 -12.43 -1.85
N PHE A 318 6.47 -11.42 -2.29
CA PHE A 318 7.77 -11.08 -1.73
C PHE A 318 7.96 -9.57 -1.50
N HIS A 319 8.87 -9.26 -0.59
CA HIS A 319 9.34 -7.91 -0.33
C HIS A 319 10.84 -7.93 -0.01
N LEU A 320 11.46 -6.75 -0.11
CA LEU A 320 12.86 -6.53 0.20
C LEU A 320 13.02 -5.11 0.71
N SER A 321 13.91 -4.93 1.68
CA SER A 321 14.45 -3.60 2.00
C SER A 321 15.95 -3.57 2.18
N ALA A 322 16.51 -2.40 1.92
CA ALA A 322 17.89 -2.06 2.18
C ALA A 322 17.93 -0.73 2.94
N MET A 323 18.66 -0.66 4.05
CA MET A 323 19.05 0.59 4.72
C MET A 323 20.57 0.72 4.67
N LEU A 324 21.04 1.95 4.47
CA LEU A 324 22.44 2.34 4.57
C LEU A 324 22.53 3.57 5.49
N ASP A 325 23.50 3.61 6.41
CA ASP A 325 23.91 4.88 7.03
C ASP A 325 25.03 5.51 6.16
N PRO A 326 24.75 6.57 5.39
CA PRO A 326 25.73 7.13 4.48
C PRO A 326 26.93 7.76 5.19
N ASN A 327 26.79 8.17 6.46
CA ASN A 327 27.90 8.76 7.21
C ASN A 327 28.92 7.67 7.58
N LEU A 328 28.45 6.57 8.16
CA LEU A 328 29.29 5.43 8.53
C LEU A 328 29.85 4.74 7.29
N PHE A 329 29.03 4.49 6.26
CA PHE A 329 29.47 3.71 5.11
C PHE A 329 30.42 4.44 4.16
N LEU A 330 30.30 5.77 4.01
CA LEU A 330 31.13 6.54 3.07
C LEU A 330 32.30 7.28 3.73
N VAL A 331 32.23 7.54 5.04
CA VAL A 331 33.22 8.36 5.77
C VAL A 331 33.80 7.63 7.00
N GLY A 332 33.28 6.44 7.34
CA GLY A 332 33.90 5.46 8.23
C GLY A 332 34.40 6.05 9.55
N ASP A 333 35.72 5.97 9.73
CA ASP A 333 36.51 6.34 10.91
C ASP A 333 36.11 7.68 11.56
N LYS A 334 35.65 8.67 10.78
CA LYS A 334 35.24 9.98 11.32
C LYS A 334 33.94 9.93 12.14
N TYR A 335 33.09 8.94 11.87
CA TYR A 335 31.80 8.73 12.53
C TYR A 335 31.71 7.40 13.28
N ALA A 336 32.79 6.60 13.28
CA ALA A 336 32.99 5.55 14.27
C ALA A 336 33.03 6.16 15.68
N TRP A 337 32.61 5.38 16.67
CA TRP A 337 32.61 5.81 18.07
C TRP A 337 34.04 6.08 18.56
N THR A 338 34.24 7.17 19.30
CA THR A 338 35.49 7.41 20.05
C THR A 338 35.29 7.19 21.56
N LYS A 339 36.39 7.16 22.32
CA LYS A 339 36.35 7.02 23.79
C LYS A 339 35.58 8.16 24.46
N GLU A 340 35.60 9.35 23.87
CA GLU A 340 34.92 10.57 24.35
C GLU A 340 33.41 10.55 24.13
N ASP A 341 32.91 9.77 23.16
CA ASP A 341 31.46 9.60 22.92
C ASP A 341 30.77 8.72 23.98
N LEU A 342 31.56 7.91 24.68
CA LEU A 342 31.11 6.94 25.68
C LEU A 342 31.38 7.45 27.10
N ASP A 343 30.37 7.34 27.96
CA ASP A 343 30.56 7.44 29.41
C ASP A 343 31.56 6.36 29.89
N PRO A 344 32.22 6.53 31.05
CA PRO A 344 33.25 5.60 31.52
C PRO A 344 32.86 4.13 31.55
N ILE A 345 31.58 3.78 31.74
CA ILE A 345 31.10 2.40 31.63
C ILE A 345 29.89 2.42 30.69
N ASP A 346 30.11 2.13 29.41
CA ASP A 346 29.07 2.24 28.38
C ASP A 346 29.32 1.34 27.15
N GLU A 347 28.27 1.07 26.36
CA GLU A 347 28.39 0.39 25.07
C GLU A 347 27.54 1.06 23.98
N ARG A 348 28.06 1.30 22.78
CA ARG A 348 27.33 1.90 21.66
C ARG A 348 27.22 0.94 20.49
N PHE A 349 26.13 1.05 19.73
CA PHE A 349 25.82 0.26 18.54
C PHE A 349 25.32 1.21 17.44
N ASN A 350 25.61 0.90 16.18
CA ASN A 350 25.08 1.64 15.04
C ASN A 350 25.04 0.72 13.81
N GLU A 351 23.87 0.53 13.21
CA GLU A 351 23.71 -0.16 11.93
C GLU A 351 24.39 0.63 10.81
N MET A 352 25.30 -0.01 10.07
CA MET A 352 25.96 0.59 8.91
C MET A 352 25.22 0.29 7.60
N LEU A 353 24.76 -0.96 7.47
CA LEU A 353 23.99 -1.50 6.35
C LEU A 353 22.99 -2.50 6.94
N LEU A 354 21.79 -2.57 6.36
CA LEU A 354 20.84 -3.64 6.62
C LEU A 354 20.25 -4.11 5.29
N VAL A 355 20.27 -5.41 5.03
CA VAL A 355 19.50 -6.04 3.94
C VAL A 355 18.51 -7.03 4.51
N GLU A 356 17.24 -6.77 4.24
CA GLU A 356 16.08 -7.52 4.64
C GLU A 356 15.39 -8.09 3.39
N SER A 357 14.96 -9.33 3.45
CA SER A 357 14.05 -9.89 2.45
C SER A 357 13.03 -10.80 3.11
N GLY A 358 11.87 -10.94 2.48
CA GLY A 358 10.78 -11.70 3.07
C GLY A 358 9.73 -12.19 2.06
N LEU A 359 8.87 -13.07 2.56
CA LEU A 359 7.74 -13.65 1.84
C LEU A 359 6.43 -13.32 2.55
N ASP A 360 5.38 -13.05 1.77
CA ASP A 360 4.06 -12.64 2.25
C ASP A 360 2.97 -13.62 1.82
N PHE A 361 2.13 -14.01 2.77
CA PHE A 361 0.98 -14.90 2.58
C PHE A 361 -0.23 -14.33 3.34
N GLY A 362 -1.06 -13.56 2.63
CA GLY A 362 -2.21 -12.85 3.17
C GLY A 362 -1.84 -11.94 4.34
N PRO A 363 -2.33 -12.21 5.57
CA PRO A 363 -2.02 -11.42 6.75
C PRO A 363 -0.68 -11.77 7.42
N LEU A 364 0.10 -12.73 6.91
CA LEU A 364 1.36 -13.16 7.52
C LEU A 364 2.55 -12.89 6.60
N SER A 365 3.65 -12.41 7.19
CA SER A 365 4.94 -12.26 6.52
C SER A 365 6.06 -12.92 7.31
N LEU A 366 6.99 -13.54 6.61
CA LEU A 366 8.27 -14.00 7.16
C LEU A 366 9.37 -13.09 6.62
N GLU A 367 10.17 -12.51 7.51
CA GLU A 367 11.27 -11.59 7.19
C GLU A 367 12.60 -12.21 7.65
N TRP A 368 13.70 -11.98 6.92
CA TRP A 368 15.04 -12.34 7.36
C TRP A 368 16.08 -11.31 6.94
N TYR A 369 17.03 -11.13 7.83
CA TYR A 369 18.07 -10.10 7.79
C TYR A 369 19.40 -10.83 7.89
N LEU A 370 20.04 -11.07 6.75
CA LEU A 370 21.26 -11.89 6.66
C LEU A 370 22.55 -11.04 6.59
N ILE A 371 22.38 -9.74 6.36
CA ILE A 371 23.44 -8.74 6.25
C ILE A 371 23.01 -7.55 7.11
N ASP A 372 23.64 -7.40 8.27
CA ASP A 372 23.42 -6.34 9.24
C ASP A 372 24.74 -6.03 9.98
N PRO A 373 25.77 -5.51 9.27
CA PRO A 373 27.01 -5.09 9.91
C PRO A 373 26.80 -3.85 10.78
N LEU A 374 27.24 -3.97 12.04
CA LEU A 374 27.11 -3.00 13.11
C LEU A 374 28.50 -2.45 13.47
N ASN A 375 28.61 -1.12 13.58
CA ASN A 375 29.73 -0.50 14.29
C ASN A 375 29.38 -0.42 15.78
N THR A 376 30.23 -1.00 16.62
CA THR A 376 30.03 -1.13 18.06
C THR A 376 31.23 -0.58 18.82
N ALA A 377 31.01 -0.04 20.02
CA ALA A 377 32.11 0.28 20.92
C ALA A 377 31.76 -0.05 22.37
N VAL A 378 32.77 -0.38 23.15
CA VAL A 378 32.68 -0.66 24.59
C VAL A 378 33.71 0.19 25.31
N ARG A 379 33.32 0.80 26.43
CA ARG A 379 34.23 1.51 27.33
C ARG A 379 34.11 0.98 28.75
N GLN A 380 35.26 0.72 29.38
CA GLN A 380 35.40 0.35 30.79
C GLN A 380 36.52 1.19 31.40
N GLU A 381 36.12 2.26 32.08
CA GLU A 381 36.96 3.33 32.62
C GLU A 381 37.91 3.94 31.58
N GLU A 382 39.15 3.48 31.55
CA GLU A 382 40.18 3.89 30.59
C GLU A 382 40.28 2.96 29.37
N ASP A 383 39.81 1.72 29.49
CA ASP A 383 39.79 0.75 28.38
C ASP A 383 38.71 1.11 27.37
N PHE A 384 39.05 1.03 26.09
CA PHE A 384 38.15 1.30 24.97
C PHE A 384 38.36 0.28 23.85
N LEU A 385 37.28 -0.32 23.37
CA LEU A 385 37.29 -1.29 22.29
C LEU A 385 36.28 -0.86 21.22
N GLY A 386 36.77 -0.53 20.02
CA GLY A 386 35.97 -0.41 18.80
C GLY A 386 35.86 -1.78 18.12
N LEU A 387 34.64 -2.20 17.76
CA LEU A 387 34.32 -3.56 17.33
C LEU A 387 33.32 -3.52 16.16
N GLU A 388 33.48 -4.43 15.21
CA GLU A 388 32.47 -4.68 14.17
C GLU A 388 31.79 -6.03 14.41
N MET A 389 30.51 -6.16 14.04
CA MET A 389 29.83 -7.47 14.04
C MET A 389 28.71 -7.52 13.02
N ASN A 390 28.42 -8.69 12.46
CA ASN A 390 27.26 -8.94 11.62
C ASN A 390 26.18 -9.68 12.42
N LEU A 391 24.98 -9.12 12.45
CA LEU A 391 23.84 -9.67 13.17
C LEU A 391 22.88 -10.39 12.22
N MET A 392 22.54 -11.66 12.49
CA MET A 392 21.47 -12.33 11.73
C MET A 392 20.15 -12.22 12.47
N ARG A 393 19.08 -11.84 11.78
CA ARG A 393 17.74 -11.69 12.36
C ARG A 393 16.67 -12.40 11.54
N PHE A 394 15.62 -12.83 12.22
CA PHE A 394 14.41 -13.43 11.65
C PHE A 394 13.18 -12.75 12.23
N GLY A 395 12.21 -12.43 11.37
CA GLY A 395 10.99 -11.73 11.72
C GLY A 395 9.74 -12.54 11.34
N LEU A 396 8.74 -12.47 12.22
CA LEU A 396 7.36 -12.86 11.92
C LEU A 396 6.49 -11.60 12.04
N VAL A 397 5.75 -11.28 10.98
CA VAL A 397 4.82 -10.15 10.94
C VAL A 397 3.41 -10.69 10.74
N TYR A 398 2.48 -10.23 11.57
CA TYR A 398 1.04 -10.31 11.32
C TYR A 398 0.53 -8.92 10.96
N HIS A 399 -0.21 -8.79 9.87
CA HIS A 399 -0.75 -7.52 9.40
C HIS A 399 -2.24 -7.66 9.10
N HIS A 400 -3.04 -6.87 9.81
CA HIS A 400 -4.46 -6.68 9.63
C HIS A 400 -4.73 -5.18 9.43
N TYR A 401 -5.82 -4.81 8.77
CA TYR A 401 -6.08 -3.41 8.38
C TYR A 401 -6.27 -2.42 9.54
N LEU A 402 -6.41 -2.92 10.78
CA LEU A 402 -6.45 -2.14 12.01
C LEU A 402 -5.16 -2.21 12.86
N VAL A 403 -4.35 -3.26 12.66
CA VAL A 403 -3.20 -3.55 13.53
C VAL A 403 -2.14 -4.36 12.79
N ARG A 404 -0.87 -3.99 12.98
CA ARG A 404 0.29 -4.76 12.52
C ARG A 404 1.15 -5.11 13.72
N VAL A 405 1.49 -6.38 13.87
CA VAL A 405 2.36 -6.90 14.94
C VAL A 405 3.58 -7.51 14.28
N SER A 406 4.78 -7.11 14.70
CA SER A 406 6.04 -7.64 14.19
C SER A 406 6.89 -8.08 15.37
N LEU A 407 7.33 -9.35 15.35
CA LEU A 407 8.30 -9.91 16.28
C LEU A 407 9.57 -10.25 15.49
N VAL A 408 10.69 -9.60 15.81
CA VAL A 408 12.00 -9.86 15.22
C VAL A 408 12.94 -10.36 16.32
N ALA A 409 13.65 -11.45 16.07
CA ALA A 409 14.68 -11.97 16.96
C ALA A 409 15.98 -12.15 16.17
N GLY A 410 17.13 -11.90 16.80
CA GLY A 410 18.43 -11.98 16.14
C GLY A 410 19.59 -12.29 17.06
N ARG A 411 20.67 -12.81 16.47
CA ARG A 411 21.89 -13.23 17.15
C ARG A 411 23.12 -13.11 16.25
N THR A 412 24.25 -12.72 16.82
CA THR A 412 25.57 -12.80 16.19
C THR A 412 26.04 -14.26 16.10
N PHE A 413 26.31 -14.76 14.89
CA PHE A 413 26.84 -16.11 14.69
C PHE A 413 28.36 -16.11 14.48
N GLY A 414 29.07 -17.04 15.13
CA GLY A 414 30.54 -17.05 15.17
C GLY A 414 31.25 -17.34 13.85
N PHE A 415 30.56 -17.83 12.80
CA PHE A 415 31.16 -18.00 11.47
C PHE A 415 31.17 -16.70 10.64
N LEU A 416 30.40 -15.70 11.05
CA LEU A 416 30.41 -14.33 10.48
C LEU A 416 31.09 -13.32 11.41
N ASN A 417 31.30 -13.71 12.67
CA ASN A 417 31.92 -12.92 13.73
C ASN A 417 33.09 -13.72 14.30
N SER A 418 34.14 -13.88 13.50
CA SER A 418 35.43 -14.36 13.99
C SER A 418 35.92 -13.49 15.15
N PRO A 419 36.74 -14.02 16.07
CA PRO A 419 37.43 -13.18 17.03
C PRO A 419 38.16 -12.04 16.31
N GLN A 420 38.12 -10.85 16.88
CA GLN A 420 38.81 -9.69 16.33
C GLN A 420 40.20 -9.61 16.95
N HIS A 421 41.20 -9.64 16.08
CA HIS A 421 42.62 -9.62 16.43
C HIS A 421 43.15 -8.21 16.13
N SER A 422 43.68 -7.54 17.16
CA SER A 422 44.35 -6.25 17.01
C SER A 422 45.70 -6.28 17.72
N TYR A 423 46.74 -5.76 17.07
CA TYR A 423 48.08 -5.70 17.64
C TYR A 423 48.24 -4.43 18.46
N VAL A 424 48.74 -4.59 19.69
CA VAL A 424 49.10 -3.46 20.55
C VAL A 424 50.60 -3.25 20.42
N GLU A 425 51.01 -2.21 19.69
CA GLU A 425 52.39 -1.75 19.71
C GLU A 425 52.69 -1.10 21.06
N SER A 426 53.64 -1.68 21.78
CA SER A 426 54.20 -1.15 23.02
C SER A 426 55.67 -0.79 22.76
N GLU A 427 56.08 0.42 23.18
CA GLU A 427 57.47 0.84 23.09
C GLU A 427 58.37 -0.07 23.95
N GLY A 428 59.02 -1.05 23.32
CA GLY A 428 60.07 -1.87 23.92
C GLY A 428 59.63 -3.20 24.54
N SER A 429 58.41 -3.69 24.32
CA SER A 429 58.00 -5.05 24.74
C SER A 429 57.74 -5.98 23.56
N SER A 430 57.60 -7.29 23.86
CA SER A 430 57.12 -8.29 22.90
C SER A 430 55.79 -7.88 22.25
N PRO A 431 55.52 -8.30 21.00
CA PRO A 431 54.22 -8.06 20.36
C PRO A 431 53.09 -8.71 21.17
N ALA A 432 52.08 -7.89 21.47
CA ALA A 432 50.86 -8.31 22.13
C ALA A 432 49.69 -8.30 21.14
N GLU A 433 48.90 -9.37 21.18
CA GLU A 433 47.76 -9.61 20.32
C GLU A 433 46.49 -9.63 21.17
N LEU A 434 45.61 -8.65 20.96
CA LEU A 434 44.34 -8.54 21.66
C LEU A 434 43.26 -9.29 20.88
N VAL A 435 42.68 -10.32 21.50
CA VAL A 435 41.64 -11.20 20.93
C VAL A 435 40.29 -10.85 21.57
N THR A 436 39.40 -10.24 20.79
CA THR A 436 38.08 -9.83 21.27
C THR A 436 36.95 -10.67 20.67
N THR A 437 36.02 -11.08 21.53
CA THR A 437 34.86 -11.93 21.19
C THR A 437 33.55 -11.22 21.58
N PRO A 438 32.95 -10.42 20.67
CA PRO A 438 31.65 -9.82 20.88
C PRO A 438 30.51 -10.82 20.64
N SER A 439 29.40 -10.58 21.31
CA SER A 439 28.14 -11.30 21.10
C SER A 439 26.94 -10.39 21.37
N LEU A 440 25.93 -10.44 20.52
CA LEU A 440 24.69 -9.70 20.66
C LEU A 440 23.50 -10.61 20.35
N ASP A 441 22.56 -10.70 21.30
CA ASP A 441 21.22 -11.22 21.13
C ASP A 441 20.23 -10.03 21.16
N VAL A 442 19.25 -10.01 20.25
CA VAL A 442 18.17 -9.00 20.24
C VAL A 442 16.80 -9.66 20.05
N VAL A 443 15.79 -9.11 20.73
CA VAL A 443 14.37 -9.35 20.44
C VAL A 443 13.67 -8.00 20.38
N ARG A 444 12.90 -7.74 19.31
CA ARG A 444 12.08 -6.55 19.13
C ARG A 444 10.64 -6.95 18.86
N LEU A 445 9.72 -6.37 19.63
CA LEU A 445 8.28 -6.42 19.37
C LEU A 445 7.81 -5.03 18.96
N ASN A 446 7.12 -4.93 17.83
CA ASN A 446 6.43 -3.73 17.36
C ASN A 446 4.93 -4.02 17.23
N VAL A 447 4.08 -3.07 17.64
CA VAL A 447 2.62 -3.09 17.44
C VAL A 447 2.19 -1.74 16.88
N ASP A 448 1.87 -1.70 15.59
CA ASP A 448 1.33 -0.53 14.89
C ASP A 448 -0.21 -0.58 14.95
N LEU A 449 -0.87 0.50 15.40
CA LEU A 449 -2.31 0.68 15.31
C LEU A 449 -2.63 1.55 14.08
N THR A 450 -3.27 0.95 13.08
CA THR A 450 -3.51 1.51 11.73
C THR A 450 -5.00 1.75 11.45
N GLY A 451 -5.81 1.83 12.51
CA GLY A 451 -7.27 1.95 12.43
C GLY A 451 -7.80 3.25 11.81
N SER A 452 -6.98 4.30 11.70
CA SER A 452 -7.34 5.61 11.14
C SER A 452 -6.26 6.13 10.18
N ASP A 453 -6.69 6.88 9.17
CA ASP A 453 -5.77 7.60 8.28
C ASP A 453 -5.18 8.88 8.88
N SER A 454 -5.78 9.39 9.96
CA SER A 454 -5.37 10.64 10.61
C SER A 454 -4.34 10.45 11.71
N TYR A 455 -4.30 9.29 12.37
CA TYR A 455 -3.34 9.00 13.43
C TYR A 455 -2.66 7.66 13.24
N LEU A 456 -1.37 7.62 13.55
CA LEU A 456 -0.57 6.40 13.63
C LEU A 456 0.00 6.30 15.04
N LEU A 457 -0.13 5.13 15.67
CA LEU A 457 0.48 4.84 16.96
C LEU A 457 1.29 3.54 16.82
N ASN A 458 2.56 3.57 17.22
CA ASN A 458 3.40 2.39 17.31
C ASN A 458 3.88 2.23 18.77
N LEU A 459 3.69 1.03 19.29
CA LEU A 459 4.31 0.56 20.53
C LEU A 459 5.48 -0.34 20.14
N SER A 460 6.68 -0.01 20.60
CA SER A 460 7.88 -0.81 20.36
C SER A 460 8.48 -1.23 21.70
N THR A 461 9.09 -2.41 21.75
CA THR A 461 9.92 -2.84 22.88
C THR A 461 11.09 -3.65 22.35
N ILE A 462 12.29 -3.19 22.65
CA ILE A 462 13.54 -3.85 22.28
C ILE A 462 14.19 -4.41 23.53
N VAL A 463 14.55 -5.69 23.52
CA VAL A 463 15.38 -6.35 24.52
C VAL A 463 16.71 -6.72 23.86
N ARG A 464 17.82 -6.28 24.42
CA ARG A 464 19.18 -6.56 23.92
C ARG A 464 20.01 -7.19 25.03
N ARG A 465 20.73 -8.25 24.72
CA ARG A 465 21.76 -8.83 25.59
C ARG A 465 23.08 -8.81 24.81
N PHE A 466 24.01 -8.00 25.30
CA PHE A 466 25.35 -7.88 24.75
C PHE A 466 26.37 -8.51 25.70
N GLY A 467 27.45 -9.06 25.14
CA GLY A 467 28.59 -9.57 25.88
C GLY A 467 29.86 -9.41 25.06
N CYS A 468 30.94 -8.95 25.70
CA CYS A 468 32.25 -8.78 25.12
C CYS A 468 33.30 -9.35 26.08
N ARG A 469 34.17 -10.21 25.55
CA ARG A 469 35.35 -10.74 26.23
C ARG A 469 36.57 -10.36 25.40
N SER A 470 37.52 -9.67 26.01
CA SER A 470 38.83 -9.37 25.42
C SER A 470 39.91 -10.07 26.24
N ASP A 471 40.83 -10.77 25.57
CA ASP A 471 42.00 -11.37 26.18
C ASP A 471 43.25 -10.91 25.43
N GLN A 472 44.37 -10.74 26.15
CA GLN A 472 45.64 -10.32 25.57
C GLN A 472 46.61 -11.50 25.54
N ILE A 473 47.15 -11.80 24.36
CA ILE A 473 48.16 -12.84 24.14
C ILE A 473 49.51 -12.14 23.96
N THR A 474 50.44 -12.38 24.87
CA THR A 474 51.84 -11.91 24.76
C THR A 474 52.74 -13.06 24.35
N TRP A 475 53.56 -12.83 23.32
CA TRP A 475 54.46 -13.84 22.76
C TRP A 475 55.89 -13.66 23.30
N THR A 476 56.40 -14.63 24.05
CA THR A 476 57.76 -14.63 24.64
C THR A 476 58.60 -15.76 24.06
N GLU A 477 59.92 -15.75 24.32
CA GLU A 477 60.82 -16.86 23.92
C GLU A 477 60.46 -18.20 24.62
N GLU A 478 59.74 -18.15 25.74
CA GLU A 478 59.31 -19.33 26.50
C GLU A 478 57.91 -19.85 26.09
N GLY A 479 57.13 -19.06 25.35
CA GLY A 479 55.80 -19.44 24.86
C GLY A 479 54.81 -18.27 24.75
N SER A 480 53.52 -18.59 24.58
CA SER A 480 52.44 -17.59 24.66
C SER A 480 51.87 -17.53 26.08
N HIS A 481 51.75 -16.32 26.62
CA HIS A 481 51.02 -16.06 27.85
C HIS A 481 49.68 -15.41 27.52
N LEU A 482 48.61 -15.90 28.17
CA LEU A 482 47.26 -15.33 28.07
C LEU A 482 46.99 -14.51 29.34
N GLU A 483 46.82 -13.21 29.19
CA GLU A 483 46.29 -12.33 30.23
C GLU A 483 44.80 -12.11 29.98
N GLU A 484 43.97 -12.41 30.99
CA GLU A 484 42.53 -12.19 30.88
C GLU A 484 42.21 -10.70 31.00
N GLY A 485 41.77 -10.11 29.90
CA GLY A 485 41.44 -8.69 29.83
C GLY A 485 39.99 -8.37 30.18
N LEU A 486 39.47 -7.34 29.52
CA LEU A 486 38.12 -6.80 29.71
C LEU A 486 37.03 -7.88 29.64
N ARG A 487 36.15 -7.88 30.65
CA ARG A 487 34.89 -8.63 30.69
C ARG A 487 33.76 -7.64 30.77
N TYR A 488 32.86 -7.67 29.79
CA TYR A 488 31.71 -6.79 29.75
C TYR A 488 30.45 -7.56 29.34
N ARG A 489 29.33 -7.27 30.00
CA ARG A 489 28.03 -7.82 29.66
C ARG A 489 26.96 -6.82 29.99
N SER A 490 25.98 -6.63 29.10
CA SER A 490 24.83 -5.80 29.40
C SER A 490 23.51 -6.43 28.95
N LEU A 491 22.46 -6.09 29.70
CA LEU A 491 21.07 -6.37 29.39
C LEU A 491 20.34 -5.03 29.32
N ALA A 492 19.81 -4.69 28.15
CA ALA A 492 19.03 -3.49 27.90
C ALA A 492 17.56 -3.86 27.59
N VAL A 493 16.62 -3.08 28.12
CA VAL A 493 15.19 -3.13 27.77
C VAL A 493 14.74 -1.71 27.46
N GLU A 494 14.21 -1.50 26.25
CA GLU A 494 13.85 -0.19 25.70
C GLU A 494 12.41 -0.23 25.15
N PRO A 495 11.40 -0.02 26.01
CA PRO A 495 10.06 0.34 25.56
C PRO A 495 10.06 1.74 24.91
N ALA A 496 9.26 1.89 23.86
CA ALA A 496 9.02 3.14 23.17
C ALA A 496 7.57 3.27 22.71
N LEU A 497 7.13 4.52 22.68
CA LEU A 497 5.89 4.97 22.06
C LEU A 497 6.24 5.93 20.92
N HIS A 498 5.85 5.59 19.70
CA HIS A 498 5.89 6.48 18.55
C HIS A 498 4.46 6.87 18.19
N GLY A 499 4.25 8.14 17.83
CA GLY A 499 2.95 8.61 17.37
C GLY A 499 3.08 9.70 16.32
N SER A 500 2.17 9.72 15.35
CA SER A 500 1.99 10.88 14.48
C SER A 500 0.51 11.16 14.22
N TRP A 501 0.22 12.44 13.98
CA TRP A 501 -1.10 12.98 13.72
C TRP A 501 -1.04 13.89 12.50
N ARG A 502 -1.84 13.55 11.49
CA ARG A 502 -2.07 14.34 10.29
C ARG A 502 -3.29 15.23 10.47
N PHE A 503 -3.13 16.51 10.20
CA PHE A 503 -4.22 17.50 10.25
C PHE A 503 -4.24 18.37 8.99
N GLY A 504 -5.44 18.55 8.44
CA GLY A 504 -5.60 19.02 7.07
C GLY A 504 -5.02 18.03 6.05
N THR A 505 -4.69 18.51 4.86
CA THR A 505 -4.17 17.68 3.76
C THR A 505 -2.65 17.69 3.63
N ARG A 506 -1.93 18.47 4.47
CA ARG A 506 -0.50 18.77 4.26
C ARG A 506 0.38 18.76 5.49
N TYR A 507 -0.15 18.69 6.71
CA TYR A 507 0.65 18.82 7.92
C TYR A 507 0.61 17.54 8.74
N GLU A 508 1.79 17.08 9.17
CA GLU A 508 1.97 15.97 10.10
C GLU A 508 2.84 16.44 11.26
N LEU A 509 2.35 16.27 12.50
CA LEU A 509 3.12 16.39 13.72
C LEU A 509 3.28 14.99 14.31
N GLY A 510 4.48 14.66 14.77
CA GLY A 510 4.74 13.38 15.41
C GLY A 510 5.80 13.46 16.48
N GLY A 511 6.11 12.32 17.06
CA GLY A 511 7.16 12.20 18.05
C GLY A 511 7.40 10.77 18.50
N PHE A 512 8.43 10.60 19.31
CA PHE A 512 8.69 9.37 20.04
C PHE A 512 9.10 9.67 21.48
N LEU A 513 8.76 8.76 22.38
CA LEU A 513 9.21 8.74 23.77
C LEU A 513 9.71 7.33 24.06
N SER A 514 10.93 7.20 24.59
CA SER A 514 11.46 5.90 25.00
C SER A 514 12.33 5.99 26.25
N THR A 515 12.48 4.87 26.94
CA THR A 515 13.30 4.75 28.15
C THR A 515 14.12 3.48 28.08
N GLU A 516 15.44 3.62 28.01
CA GLU A 516 16.35 2.47 27.98
C GLU A 516 16.80 2.14 29.41
N LEU A 517 16.37 0.98 29.91
CA LEU A 517 16.76 0.40 31.19
C LEU A 517 17.91 -0.57 30.96
N ARG A 518 19.07 -0.32 31.58
CA ARG A 518 20.27 -1.16 31.45
C ARG A 518 20.75 -1.70 32.80
N ARG A 519 21.14 -2.98 32.79
CA ARG A 519 22.03 -3.62 33.77
C ARG A 519 23.32 -3.97 33.05
N ILE A 520 24.44 -3.50 33.59
CA ILE A 520 25.80 -3.73 33.07
C ILE A 520 26.54 -4.51 34.14
N GLU A 521 27.21 -5.59 33.74
CA GLU A 521 28.13 -6.40 34.54
C GLU A 521 29.51 -6.26 33.89
N HIS A 522 30.56 -5.99 34.66
CA HIS A 522 31.88 -5.69 34.12
C HIS A 522 33.01 -6.01 35.11
N GLY A 523 34.24 -6.05 34.61
CA GLY A 523 35.46 -6.30 35.39
C GLY A 523 36.63 -6.73 34.51
N THR A 524 37.74 -7.14 35.13
CA THR A 524 38.94 -7.64 34.45
C THR A 524 39.14 -9.10 34.84
N GLY A 525 39.23 -10.00 33.86
CA GLY A 525 39.20 -11.45 34.07
C GLY A 525 37.83 -12.02 34.45
N SER A 526 37.15 -11.41 35.43
CA SER A 526 35.82 -11.81 35.92
C SER A 526 34.78 -10.67 35.90
N LEU A 527 33.49 -10.98 36.11
CA LEU A 527 32.39 -10.01 36.15
C LEU A 527 32.07 -9.67 37.61
N GLU A 528 32.77 -8.67 38.16
CA GLU A 528 32.76 -8.35 39.59
C GLU A 528 31.75 -7.25 39.92
N ASP A 529 31.67 -6.22 39.09
CA ASP A 529 30.87 -5.04 39.35
C ASP A 529 29.60 -4.97 38.51
N THR A 530 28.49 -4.60 39.16
CA THR A 530 27.18 -4.40 38.51
C THR A 530 26.72 -2.95 38.60
N ARG A 531 26.38 -2.35 37.45
CA ARG A 531 25.84 -0.99 37.35
C ARG A 531 24.45 -0.99 36.71
N HIS A 532 23.57 -0.13 37.20
CA HIS A 532 22.25 0.12 36.61
C HIS A 532 22.19 1.51 35.99
N ARG A 533 21.50 1.65 34.85
CA ARG A 533 21.32 2.93 34.15
C ARG A 533 19.89 3.04 33.59
N LEU A 534 19.34 4.25 33.65
CA LEU A 534 18.12 4.66 32.97
C LEU A 534 18.49 5.78 31.99
N VAL A 535 18.09 5.66 30.72
CA VAL A 535 18.31 6.70 29.70
C VAL A 535 16.98 7.08 29.06
N PRO A 536 16.38 8.23 29.43
CA PRO A 536 15.19 8.75 28.79
C PRO A 536 15.54 9.41 27.45
N LYS A 537 14.68 9.21 26.44
CA LYS A 537 14.86 9.72 25.09
C LYS A 537 13.53 10.27 24.57
N LEU A 538 13.60 11.38 23.84
CA LEU A 538 12.44 12.06 23.27
C LEU A 538 12.77 12.54 21.87
N GLY A 539 11.82 12.48 20.95
CA GLY A 539 11.90 13.19 19.68
C GLY A 539 10.57 13.78 19.25
N VAL A 540 10.63 14.86 18.47
CA VAL A 540 9.48 15.55 17.85
C VAL A 540 9.73 15.69 16.36
N LEU A 541 8.71 15.41 15.57
CA LEU A 541 8.66 15.57 14.12
C LEU A 541 7.68 16.68 13.75
N ALA A 542 8.09 17.56 12.84
CA ALA A 542 7.18 18.36 12.04
C ALA A 542 7.45 18.08 10.56
N SER A 543 6.41 17.78 9.79
CA SER A 543 6.53 17.50 8.36
C SER A 543 5.39 18.05 7.51
N LEU A 544 5.75 18.34 6.26
CA LEU A 544 4.86 18.77 5.18
C LEU A 544 4.69 17.64 4.18
N THR A 545 3.46 17.37 3.77
CA THR A 545 3.10 16.36 2.77
C THR A 545 2.57 17.02 1.50
N PHE A 546 2.95 16.46 0.35
CA PHE A 546 2.68 16.91 -1.01
C PHE A 546 2.03 15.79 -1.83
#